data_AF-A0A1S3SIX8-F1
#
_entry.id   AF-A0A1S3SIX8-F1
#
_cell.length_a   1.000
_cell.length_b   1.000
_cell.length_c   1.000
_cell.angle_alpha   90.00
_cell.angle_beta   90.00
_cell.angle_gamma   90.00
#
_symmetry.space_group_name_H-M   'P 1'
#
loop_
_entity.id
_entity.type
_entity.pdbx_description
1 polymer ?
#
loop_
_entity_poly.entity_id
_entity_poly.type
_entity_poly.pdbx_seq_one_letter_code
_entity_poly.pdbx_strand_id
1 'polypeptide(L)'
;MPASENESVNTDATPAGDMEGETCCTRLANRISKSKFSRYSRRWNRLCRRKCRAGVKSSVFYWLGIFLVFLNTLTIASEHHKQADWLTDAQGTHTSIPPSEHHKQADWLTEAQGTDTSIPPSEHHKQADWYWNSLSNLVASLLNSVRSIASLLLLLFLFIIIFSLLGMQLFGGKFNFDETRRSTFDNFPQSLLTVFQILTGEDWNSVMYDGIMAYGGASFPGMLVCIYFIILFICGNYILLNVFLAIAVDNLADAESLTSAQKEEEEEKERKKLA
;
A
#
# COMPACT_ATOMS: atom_id res chain seq x y z
N MET A 1 17.87 -33.07 -27.29
CA MET A 1 17.92 -34.46 -26.80
C MET A 1 18.97 -35.22 -27.61
N PRO A 2 19.69 -36.19 -27.04
CA PRO A 2 19.49 -36.79 -25.72
C PRO A 2 20.56 -36.40 -24.69
N ALA A 3 20.13 -36.49 -23.43
CA ALA A 3 20.96 -36.43 -22.24
C ALA A 3 21.52 -37.83 -21.97
N SER A 4 22.81 -37.94 -21.69
CA SER A 4 23.38 -39.11 -21.02
C SER A 4 23.59 -38.73 -19.55
N GLU A 5 22.92 -39.46 -18.67
CA GLU A 5 23.05 -39.35 -17.23
C GLU A 5 24.39 -39.94 -16.79
N ASN A 6 25.19 -39.14 -16.07
CA ASN A 6 26.41 -39.61 -15.43
C ASN A 6 26.02 -39.94 -13.98
N GLU A 7 25.69 -41.21 -13.73
CA GLU A 7 25.59 -41.76 -12.38
C GLU A 7 26.94 -41.58 -11.67
N SER A 8 26.96 -40.71 -10.65
CA SER A 8 28.05 -40.70 -9.67
C SER A 8 27.83 -41.89 -8.73
N VAL A 9 28.70 -42.87 -8.93
CA VAL A 9 29.00 -43.99 -8.05
C VAL A 9 29.44 -43.43 -6.70
N ASN A 10 28.59 -43.53 -5.67
CA ASN A 10 29.04 -43.51 -4.28
C ASN A 10 29.11 -44.95 -3.77
N THR A 11 30.32 -45.48 -3.81
CA THR A 11 30.74 -46.67 -3.09
C THR A 11 30.83 -46.37 -1.60
N ASP A 12 29.78 -46.71 -0.84
CA ASP A 12 29.95 -46.92 0.60
C ASP A 12 30.42 -48.36 0.81
N ALA A 13 31.74 -48.51 0.86
CA ALA A 13 32.40 -49.67 1.44
C ALA A 13 32.29 -49.55 2.97
N THR A 14 31.35 -50.28 3.58
CA THR A 14 31.40 -50.59 5.02
C THR A 14 32.11 -51.92 5.24
N PRO A 15 33.03 -52.02 6.21
CA PRO A 15 33.87 -53.19 6.40
C PRO A 15 33.06 -54.38 6.93
N ALA A 16 33.47 -55.57 6.54
CA ALA A 16 33.04 -56.83 7.13
C ALA A 16 33.36 -56.81 8.63
N GLY A 17 32.32 -56.95 9.45
CA GLY A 17 32.40 -57.08 10.90
C GLY A 17 31.19 -57.85 11.41
N ASP A 18 31.42 -59.14 11.65
CA ASP A 18 30.76 -60.04 12.59
C ASP A 18 29.22 -60.10 12.61
N MET A 19 28.73 -61.16 11.97
CA MET A 19 27.40 -61.71 12.19
C MET A 19 27.31 -62.32 13.60
N GLU A 20 26.76 -61.62 14.58
CA GLU A 20 26.17 -62.25 15.77
C GLU A 20 25.25 -61.25 16.50
N GLY A 21 23.94 -61.52 16.52
CA GLY A 21 23.02 -60.90 17.50
C GLY A 21 21.82 -60.09 17.02
N GLU A 22 21.38 -60.15 15.77
CA GLU A 22 20.17 -59.42 15.36
C GLU A 22 18.86 -60.19 15.59
N THR A 23 17.92 -59.58 16.32
CA THR A 23 16.57 -60.11 16.58
C THR A 23 15.73 -60.24 15.31
N CYS A 24 14.82 -61.22 15.25
CA CYS A 24 13.92 -61.45 14.11
C CYS A 24 13.16 -60.16 13.69
N CYS A 25 12.87 -59.28 14.65
CA CYS A 25 12.20 -58.00 14.45
C CYS A 25 13.00 -56.99 13.62
N THR A 26 14.33 -56.88 13.79
CA THR A 26 15.16 -55.96 12.98
C THR A 26 15.27 -56.42 11.53
N ARG A 27 15.33 -57.74 11.29
CA ARG A 27 15.31 -58.30 9.93
C ARG A 27 13.97 -58.10 9.22
N LEU A 28 12.85 -58.15 9.95
CA LEU A 28 11.52 -57.86 9.40
C LEU A 28 11.34 -56.37 9.09
N ALA A 29 11.78 -55.49 10.00
CA ALA A 29 11.74 -54.04 9.82
C ALA A 29 12.56 -53.59 8.60
N ASN A 30 13.74 -54.21 8.39
CA ASN A 30 14.61 -53.87 7.26
C ASN A 30 14.07 -54.40 5.90
N ARG A 31 13.34 -55.52 5.88
CA ARG A 31 12.62 -56.00 4.67
C ARG A 31 11.38 -55.17 4.35
N ILE A 32 10.64 -54.70 5.36
CA ILE A 32 9.45 -53.86 5.17
C ILE A 32 9.83 -52.46 4.64
N SER A 33 10.98 -51.92 5.08
CA SER A 33 11.56 -50.67 4.56
C SER A 33 11.88 -50.73 3.05
N LYS A 34 12.18 -51.92 2.52
CA LYS A 34 12.45 -52.18 1.08
C LYS A 34 11.23 -52.64 0.27
N SER A 35 10.02 -52.64 0.85
CA SER A 35 8.80 -52.98 0.09
C SER A 35 8.55 -51.99 -1.06
N LYS A 36 8.03 -52.48 -2.19
CA LYS A 36 7.64 -51.65 -3.35
C LYS A 36 6.68 -50.52 -2.96
N PHE A 37 5.95 -50.68 -1.85
CA PHE A 37 5.03 -49.72 -1.26
C PHE A 37 5.72 -48.44 -0.76
N SER A 38 6.90 -48.55 -0.11
CA SER A 38 7.70 -47.39 0.35
C SER A 38 8.26 -46.57 -0.82
N ARG A 39 8.60 -47.23 -1.94
CA ARG A 39 9.04 -46.56 -3.18
C ARG A 39 7.89 -45.89 -3.91
N TYR A 40 6.71 -46.52 -3.94
CA TYR A 40 5.51 -45.92 -4.53
C TYR A 40 5.02 -44.72 -3.72
N SER A 41 4.97 -44.82 -2.38
CA SER A 41 4.63 -43.71 -1.47
C SER A 41 5.56 -42.51 -1.65
N ARG A 42 6.88 -42.71 -1.77
CA ARG A 42 7.83 -41.62 -2.05
C ARG A 42 7.67 -40.99 -3.44
N ARG A 43 7.23 -41.76 -4.45
CA ARG A 43 6.90 -41.25 -5.79
C ARG A 43 5.58 -40.47 -5.77
N TRP A 44 4.58 -40.98 -5.06
CA TRP A 44 3.28 -40.34 -4.87
C TRP A 44 3.42 -39.01 -4.14
N ASN A 45 4.27 -38.97 -3.10
CA ASN A 45 4.55 -37.76 -2.34
C ASN A 45 5.24 -36.67 -3.20
N ARG A 46 6.13 -37.08 -4.12
CA ARG A 46 6.74 -36.15 -5.10
C ARG A 46 5.76 -35.68 -6.17
N LEU A 47 4.85 -36.54 -6.62
CA LEU A 47 3.84 -36.19 -7.62
C LEU A 47 2.77 -35.26 -7.02
N CYS A 48 2.37 -35.52 -5.78
CA CYS A 48 1.42 -34.72 -5.02
C CYS A 48 1.96 -33.30 -4.81
N ARG A 49 3.22 -33.15 -4.36
CA ARG A 49 3.88 -31.83 -4.26
C ARG A 49 3.96 -31.07 -5.58
N ARG A 50 4.24 -31.76 -6.69
CA ARG A 50 4.27 -31.13 -8.04
C ARG A 50 2.89 -30.67 -8.48
N LYS A 51 1.84 -31.45 -8.22
CA LYS A 51 0.46 -31.09 -8.54
C LYS A 51 -0.07 -29.96 -7.65
N CYS A 52 0.30 -29.93 -6.36
CA CYS A 52 0.00 -28.82 -5.45
C CYS A 52 0.66 -27.52 -5.93
N ARG A 53 1.97 -27.53 -6.24
CA ARG A 53 2.64 -26.34 -6.82
C ARG A 53 2.02 -25.88 -8.14
N ALA A 54 1.61 -26.82 -9.00
CA ALA A 54 0.94 -26.48 -10.26
C ALA A 54 -0.46 -25.87 -10.02
N GLY A 55 -1.18 -26.33 -9.00
CA GLY A 55 -2.46 -25.76 -8.60
C GLY A 55 -2.34 -24.31 -8.09
N VAL A 56 -1.30 -24.02 -7.31
CA VAL A 56 -1.06 -22.68 -6.73
C VAL A 56 -0.61 -21.67 -7.79
N LYS A 57 0.07 -22.13 -8.84
CA LYS A 57 0.41 -21.33 -10.03
C LYS A 57 -0.71 -21.26 -11.08
N SER A 58 -1.83 -21.94 -10.85
CA SER A 58 -2.95 -21.91 -11.78
C SER A 58 -3.60 -20.53 -11.77
N SER A 59 -3.93 -20.01 -12.96
CA SER A 59 -4.71 -18.79 -13.09
C SER A 59 -6.03 -18.86 -12.32
N VAL A 60 -6.58 -20.07 -12.12
CA VAL A 60 -7.81 -20.31 -11.33
C VAL A 60 -7.62 -19.93 -9.86
N PHE A 61 -6.46 -20.24 -9.26
CA PHE A 61 -6.18 -19.91 -7.87
C PHE A 61 -6.01 -18.40 -7.68
N TYR A 62 -5.38 -17.73 -8.65
CA TYR A 62 -5.27 -16.26 -8.70
C TYR A 62 -6.65 -15.59 -8.75
N TRP A 63 -7.54 -16.02 -9.65
CA TRP A 63 -8.90 -15.48 -9.75
C TRP A 63 -9.74 -15.76 -8.50
N LEU A 64 -9.58 -16.94 -7.89
CA LEU A 64 -10.26 -17.29 -6.64
C LEU A 64 -9.77 -16.43 -5.46
N GLY A 65 -8.47 -16.15 -5.38
CA GLY A 65 -7.89 -15.25 -4.39
C GLY A 65 -8.41 -13.81 -4.52
N ILE A 66 -8.42 -13.27 -5.74
CA ILE A 66 -8.99 -11.93 -6.01
C ILE A 66 -10.48 -11.89 -5.67
N PHE A 67 -11.24 -12.93 -6.03
CA PHE A 67 -12.66 -13.03 -5.71
C PHE A 67 -12.91 -13.04 -4.19
N LEU A 68 -12.08 -13.74 -3.41
CA LEU A 68 -12.15 -13.73 -1.95
C LEU A 68 -11.83 -12.36 -1.35
N VAL A 69 -10.79 -11.67 -1.86
CA VAL A 69 -10.48 -10.30 -1.43
C VAL A 69 -11.61 -9.35 -1.80
N PHE A 70 -12.20 -9.49 -2.99
CA PHE A 70 -13.34 -8.71 -3.43
C PHE A 70 -14.58 -8.93 -2.55
N LEU A 71 -14.89 -10.19 -2.18
CA LEU A 71 -15.95 -10.49 -1.23
C LEU A 71 -15.68 -9.88 0.15
N ASN A 72 -14.44 -9.94 0.64
CA ASN A 72 -14.06 -9.30 1.89
C ASN A 72 -14.24 -7.77 1.85
N THR A 73 -13.82 -7.13 0.74
CA THR A 73 -14.05 -5.70 0.52
C THR A 73 -15.54 -5.37 0.42
N LEU A 74 -16.36 -6.22 -0.22
CA LEU A 74 -17.81 -6.05 -0.26
C LEU A 74 -18.47 -6.22 1.12
N THR A 75 -17.98 -7.15 1.93
CA THR A 75 -18.46 -7.34 3.30
C THR A 75 -18.25 -6.05 4.10
N ILE A 76 -17.05 -5.46 4.04
CA ILE A 76 -16.74 -4.19 4.70
C ILE A 76 -17.54 -3.02 4.09
N ALA A 77 -17.65 -2.96 2.76
CA ALA A 77 -18.38 -1.89 2.08
C ALA A 77 -19.91 -1.93 2.30
N SER A 78 -20.46 -3.09 2.68
CA SER A 78 -21.89 -3.25 2.98
C SER A 78 -22.30 -2.73 4.37
N GLU A 79 -21.32 -2.39 5.22
CA GLU A 79 -21.56 -1.79 6.53
C GLU A 79 -22.17 -0.38 6.39
N HIS A 80 -23.32 -0.15 7.02
CA HIS A 80 -24.01 1.14 6.96
C HIS A 80 -24.66 1.54 8.29
N HIS A 81 -24.87 2.84 8.47
CA HIS A 81 -25.43 3.38 9.70
C HIS A 81 -26.91 2.95 9.86
N LYS A 82 -27.30 2.44 11.05
CA LYS A 82 -28.61 1.81 11.35
C LYS A 82 -28.90 0.53 10.57
N GLN A 83 -27.89 -0.33 10.46
CA GLN A 83 -28.03 -1.64 9.87
C GLN A 83 -28.91 -2.58 10.72
N ALA A 84 -29.61 -3.50 10.05
CA ALA A 84 -30.43 -4.51 10.71
C ALA A 84 -29.56 -5.59 11.38
N ASP A 85 -30.01 -6.06 12.55
CA ASP A 85 -29.25 -6.97 13.42
C ASP A 85 -28.79 -8.26 12.73
N TRP A 86 -29.53 -8.76 11.74
CA TRP A 86 -29.16 -9.95 10.96
C TRP A 86 -27.89 -9.75 10.11
N LEU A 87 -27.68 -8.54 9.58
CA LEU A 87 -26.50 -8.24 8.77
C LEU A 87 -25.29 -8.01 9.69
N THR A 88 -25.51 -7.46 10.89
CA THR A 88 -24.50 -7.33 11.94
C THR A 88 -24.07 -8.70 12.47
N ASP A 89 -25.00 -9.64 12.68
CA ASP A 89 -24.70 -10.99 13.13
C ASP A 89 -23.93 -11.78 12.06
N ALA A 90 -24.35 -11.67 10.79
CA ALA A 90 -23.66 -12.29 9.65
C ALA A 90 -22.23 -11.74 9.45
N GLN A 91 -22.02 -10.43 9.62
CA GLN A 91 -20.68 -9.83 9.54
C GLN A 91 -19.82 -10.13 10.79
N GLY A 92 -20.46 -10.24 11.97
CA GLY A 92 -19.84 -10.61 13.24
C GLY A 92 -19.31 -12.05 13.25
N THR A 93 -20.00 -12.98 12.59
CA THR A 93 -19.52 -14.37 12.46
C THR A 93 -18.23 -14.45 11.64
N HIS A 94 -18.08 -13.62 10.60
CA HIS A 94 -16.87 -13.54 9.78
C HIS A 94 -15.65 -12.93 10.51
N THR A 95 -15.89 -12.04 11.47
CA THR A 95 -14.84 -11.36 12.26
C THR A 95 -14.48 -12.07 13.57
N SER A 96 -15.22 -13.12 13.93
CA SER A 96 -14.99 -13.92 15.14
C SER A 96 -13.75 -14.82 15.11
N ILE A 97 -13.04 -14.89 13.97
CA ILE A 97 -11.74 -15.56 13.88
C ILE A 97 -10.70 -14.61 14.49
N PRO A 98 -10.14 -14.92 15.67
CA PRO A 98 -9.17 -14.02 16.30
C PRO A 98 -7.94 -13.87 15.39
N PRO A 99 -7.23 -12.73 15.40
CA PRO A 99 -6.03 -12.52 14.58
C PRO A 99 -4.97 -13.63 14.74
N SER A 100 -4.95 -14.29 15.90
CA SER A 100 -4.10 -15.45 16.19
C SER A 100 -4.43 -16.70 15.37
N GLU A 101 -5.66 -16.88 14.90
CA GLU A 101 -6.10 -18.01 14.06
C GLU A 101 -5.86 -17.73 12.57
N HIS A 102 -5.91 -16.46 12.14
CA HIS A 102 -5.54 -16.07 10.77
C HIS A 102 -4.07 -16.36 10.46
N HIS A 103 -3.17 -16.09 11.42
CA HIS A 103 -1.76 -16.51 11.33
C HIS A 103 -1.62 -18.03 11.22
N LYS A 104 -2.34 -18.79 12.04
CA LYS A 104 -2.32 -20.27 12.00
C LYS A 104 -2.84 -20.84 10.68
N GLN A 105 -3.81 -20.17 10.04
CA GLN A 105 -4.35 -20.62 8.75
C GLN A 105 -3.38 -20.33 7.60
N ALA A 106 -2.65 -19.21 7.66
CA ALA A 106 -1.53 -18.94 6.74
C ALA A 106 -0.36 -19.92 6.95
N ASP A 107 -0.05 -20.26 8.20
CA ASP A 107 0.97 -21.26 8.57
C ASP A 107 0.55 -22.67 8.14
N TRP A 108 -0.73 -23.04 8.27
CA TRP A 108 -1.25 -24.33 7.82
C TRP A 108 -1.29 -24.45 6.28
N LEU A 109 -1.66 -23.37 5.57
CA LEU A 109 -1.59 -23.34 4.10
C LEU A 109 -0.15 -23.45 3.59
N THR A 110 0.80 -22.92 4.36
CA THR A 110 2.24 -23.04 4.15
C THR A 110 2.72 -24.48 4.37
N GLU A 111 2.33 -25.12 5.47
CA GLU A 111 2.64 -26.52 5.82
C GLU A 111 2.03 -27.50 4.80
N ALA A 112 0.79 -27.24 4.36
CA ALA A 112 0.06 -28.07 3.40
C ALA A 112 0.65 -28.04 1.97
N GLN A 113 1.44 -27.02 1.62
CA GLN A 113 2.12 -26.96 0.31
C GLN A 113 3.41 -27.78 0.25
N GLY A 114 3.79 -28.47 1.33
CA GLY A 114 4.93 -29.39 1.35
C GLY A 114 6.23 -28.68 0.95
N THR A 115 6.45 -27.48 1.46
CA THR A 115 7.76 -26.86 1.50
C THR A 115 8.68 -27.79 2.29
N ASP A 116 9.82 -28.16 1.69
CA ASP A 116 10.85 -28.90 2.40
C ASP A 116 11.19 -28.12 3.68
N THR A 117 11.25 -28.81 4.81
CA THR A 117 11.70 -28.31 6.13
C THR A 117 13.16 -27.82 6.15
N SER A 118 13.78 -27.66 4.98
CA SER A 118 15.10 -27.09 4.75
C SER A 118 15.08 -25.62 4.31
N ILE A 119 13.90 -25.02 4.08
CA ILE A 119 13.78 -23.61 3.68
C ILE A 119 13.59 -22.75 4.95
N PRO A 120 14.48 -21.78 5.22
CA PRO A 120 14.41 -20.96 6.44
C PRO A 120 13.12 -20.10 6.48
N PRO A 121 12.60 -19.77 7.68
CA PRO A 121 11.35 -19.01 7.88
C PRO A 121 11.27 -17.66 7.13
N SER A 122 12.41 -17.13 6.68
CA SER A 122 12.55 -15.89 5.91
C SER A 122 11.86 -15.88 4.53
N GLU A 123 11.40 -17.03 4.02
CA GLU A 123 10.83 -17.14 2.67
C GLU A 123 9.30 -16.96 2.63
N HIS A 124 8.59 -17.13 3.76
CA HIS A 124 7.12 -16.95 3.82
C HIS A 124 6.67 -15.48 3.85
N HIS A 125 7.53 -14.60 4.34
CA HIS A 125 7.32 -13.15 4.27
C HIS A 125 7.33 -12.62 2.81
N LYS A 126 7.99 -13.32 1.89
CA LYS A 126 8.25 -12.82 0.53
C LYS A 126 7.01 -12.55 -0.33
N GLN A 127 5.89 -13.23 -0.07
CA GLN A 127 4.66 -13.03 -0.83
C GLN A 127 3.75 -11.90 -0.29
N ALA A 128 3.95 -11.44 0.94
CA ALA A 128 3.42 -10.14 1.37
C ALA A 128 4.42 -9.03 1.02
N ASP A 129 5.71 -9.30 1.17
CA ASP A 129 6.79 -8.36 0.88
C ASP A 129 6.74 -7.85 -0.56
N TRP A 130 6.39 -8.65 -1.58
CA TRP A 130 6.39 -8.13 -2.96
C TRP A 130 5.35 -7.03 -3.21
N TYR A 131 4.15 -7.11 -2.62
CA TYR A 131 3.14 -6.05 -2.74
C TYR A 131 3.61 -4.79 -2.02
N TRP A 132 4.17 -4.95 -0.82
CA TRP A 132 4.76 -3.86 -0.05
C TRP A 132 5.99 -3.27 -0.74
N ASN A 133 6.79 -4.08 -1.46
CA ASN A 133 7.96 -3.64 -2.21
C ASN A 133 7.57 -2.84 -3.45
N SER A 134 6.55 -3.26 -4.20
CA SER A 134 6.04 -2.46 -5.32
C SER A 134 5.40 -1.15 -4.83
N LEU A 135 4.65 -1.19 -3.73
CA LEU A 135 4.08 0.01 -3.10
C LEU A 135 5.17 0.92 -2.53
N SER A 136 6.18 0.38 -1.84
CA SER A 136 7.28 1.15 -1.29
C SER A 136 8.11 1.80 -2.38
N ASN A 137 8.28 1.12 -3.53
CA ASN A 137 8.94 1.71 -4.68
C ASN A 137 8.13 2.88 -5.26
N LEU A 138 6.81 2.76 -5.34
CA LEU A 138 5.94 3.88 -5.76
C LEU A 138 5.97 5.04 -4.76
N VAL A 139 5.88 4.74 -3.46
CA VAL A 139 5.95 5.73 -2.39
C VAL A 139 7.33 6.40 -2.36
N ALA A 140 8.42 5.66 -2.56
CA ALA A 140 9.78 6.20 -2.62
C ALA A 140 9.95 7.15 -3.80
N SER A 141 9.42 6.79 -4.98
CA SER A 141 9.40 7.69 -6.14
C SER A 141 8.60 8.97 -5.87
N LEU A 142 7.40 8.84 -5.28
CA LEU A 142 6.59 10.00 -4.86
C LEU A 142 7.31 10.90 -3.86
N LEU A 143 7.95 10.33 -2.84
CA LEU A 143 8.68 11.08 -1.83
C LEU A 143 9.89 11.82 -2.41
N ASN A 144 10.57 11.23 -3.39
CA ASN A 144 11.66 11.90 -4.10
C ASN A 144 11.16 13.12 -4.88
N SER A 145 10.00 13.02 -5.55
CA SER A 145 9.39 14.16 -6.25
C SER A 145 8.88 15.25 -5.30
N VAL A 146 8.30 14.88 -4.14
CA VAL A 146 7.88 15.84 -3.11
C VAL A 146 9.08 16.63 -2.57
N ARG A 147 10.24 15.99 -2.44
CA ARG A 147 11.47 16.64 -1.97
C ARG A 147 11.94 17.77 -2.90
N SER A 148 11.74 17.63 -4.22
CA SER A 148 12.08 18.67 -5.21
C SER A 148 11.29 19.96 -4.98
N ILE A 149 10.03 19.83 -4.55
CA ILE A 149 9.05 20.94 -4.51
C ILE A 149 8.73 21.37 -3.06
N ALA A 150 9.33 20.71 -2.08
CA ALA A 150 9.15 20.98 -0.66
C ALA A 150 9.44 22.45 -0.29
N SER A 151 10.38 23.11 -0.98
CA SER A 151 10.68 24.53 -0.79
C SER A 151 9.49 25.44 -1.14
N LEU A 152 8.77 25.14 -2.22
CA LEU A 152 7.59 25.88 -2.66
C LEU A 152 6.36 25.54 -1.81
N LEU A 153 6.21 24.28 -1.39
CA LEU A 153 5.16 23.89 -0.43
C LEU A 153 5.36 24.55 0.94
N LEU A 154 6.61 24.68 1.40
CA LEU A 154 6.95 25.37 2.64
C LEU A 154 6.64 26.87 2.52
N LEU A 155 6.91 27.48 1.36
CA LEU A 155 6.54 28.87 1.08
C LEU A 155 5.01 29.07 1.13
N LEU A 156 4.25 28.17 0.50
CA LEU A 156 2.79 28.20 0.55
C LEU A 156 2.28 28.01 1.99
N PHE A 157 2.84 27.07 2.74
CA PHE A 157 2.45 26.83 4.12
C PHE A 157 2.78 28.03 5.03
N LEU A 158 3.93 28.67 4.84
CA LEU A 158 4.30 29.91 5.52
C LEU A 158 3.32 31.04 5.19
N PHE A 159 2.95 31.20 3.92
CA PHE A 159 1.95 32.17 3.49
C PHE A 159 0.61 31.93 4.19
N ILE A 160 0.14 30.67 4.25
CA ILE A 160 -1.09 30.29 4.97
C ILE A 160 -0.99 30.67 6.44
N ILE A 161 0.14 30.38 7.12
CA ILE A 161 0.34 30.74 8.53
C ILE A 161 0.27 32.26 8.74
N ILE A 162 0.96 33.04 7.90
CA ILE A 162 0.98 34.51 8.02
C ILE A 162 -0.43 35.07 7.92
N PHE A 163 -1.20 34.65 6.91
CA PHE A 163 -2.58 35.10 6.74
C PHE A 163 -3.51 34.57 7.81
N SER A 164 -3.29 33.36 8.33
CA SER A 164 -4.08 32.81 9.44
C SER A 164 -3.90 33.63 10.71
N LEU A 165 -2.66 33.96 11.07
CA LEU A 165 -2.36 34.80 12.23
C LEU A 165 -2.89 36.24 12.05
N LEU A 166 -2.77 36.80 10.85
CA LEU A 166 -3.33 38.11 10.53
C LEU A 166 -4.88 38.09 10.63
N GLY A 167 -5.51 37.04 10.10
CA GLY A 167 -6.96 36.84 10.18
C GLY A 167 -7.46 36.73 11.61
N MET A 168 -6.73 36.03 12.49
CA MET A 168 -7.04 35.99 13.93
C MET A 168 -6.98 37.37 14.58
N GLN A 169 -5.99 38.20 14.21
CA GLN A 169 -5.88 39.57 14.75
C GLN A 169 -7.00 40.50 14.26
N LEU A 170 -7.46 40.32 13.03
CA LEU A 170 -8.53 41.14 12.45
C LEU A 170 -9.93 40.68 12.89
N PHE A 171 -10.20 39.38 12.84
CA PHE A 171 -11.54 38.78 12.95
C PHE A 171 -11.75 37.90 14.18
N GLY A 172 -10.72 37.66 15.00
CA GLY A 172 -10.82 36.79 16.17
C GLY A 172 -11.90 37.26 17.15
N GLY A 173 -12.84 36.37 17.47
CA GLY A 173 -13.96 36.62 18.38
C GLY A 173 -15.06 37.54 17.83
N LYS A 174 -14.95 38.00 16.59
CA LYS A 174 -15.93 38.95 16.00
C LYS A 174 -17.05 38.26 15.21
N PHE A 175 -16.90 36.98 14.88
CA PHE A 175 -17.90 36.21 14.11
C PHE A 175 -18.99 35.64 15.03
N ASN A 176 -19.58 36.50 15.88
CA ASN A 176 -20.63 36.12 16.80
C ASN A 176 -22.01 36.40 16.19
N PHE A 177 -22.39 35.59 15.20
CA PHE A 177 -23.70 35.65 14.55
C PHE A 177 -24.67 34.64 15.18
N ASP A 178 -25.98 34.87 15.03
CA ASP A 178 -27.03 33.99 15.58
C ASP A 178 -26.99 32.55 15.01
N GLU A 179 -26.36 32.37 13.85
CA GLU A 179 -26.07 31.07 13.26
C GLU A 179 -24.62 30.66 13.51
N THR A 180 -24.40 29.42 13.96
CA THR A 180 -23.05 28.87 14.17
C THR A 180 -22.31 28.75 12.84
N ARG A 181 -21.40 29.70 12.58
CA ARG A 181 -20.50 29.64 11.42
C ARG A 181 -19.37 28.66 11.70
N ARG A 182 -19.10 27.79 10.72
CA ARG A 182 -17.97 26.84 10.79
C ARG A 182 -16.64 27.52 10.48
N SER A 183 -16.61 28.45 9.54
CA SER A 183 -15.38 29.10 9.07
C SER A 183 -15.10 30.37 9.88
N THR A 184 -14.49 30.22 11.06
CA THR A 184 -14.17 31.33 11.98
C THR A 184 -12.67 31.52 12.19
N PHE A 185 -12.30 32.68 12.74
CA PHE A 185 -10.92 33.08 13.04
C PHE A 185 -10.62 33.09 14.55
N ASP A 186 -11.39 32.35 15.36
CA ASP A 186 -11.26 32.38 16.83
C ASP A 186 -10.07 31.57 17.35
N ASN A 187 -9.80 30.43 16.71
CA ASN A 187 -8.73 29.51 17.07
C ASN A 187 -7.73 29.36 15.93
N PHE A 188 -6.45 29.14 16.25
CA PHE A 188 -5.40 28.99 15.24
C PHE A 188 -5.69 27.88 14.21
N PRO A 189 -6.01 26.62 14.59
CA PRO A 189 -6.33 25.58 13.61
C PRO A 189 -7.56 25.90 12.76
N GLN A 190 -8.56 26.58 13.34
CA GLN A 190 -9.76 26.96 12.60
C GLN A 190 -9.49 28.08 11.59
N SER A 191 -8.66 29.06 11.97
CA SER A 191 -8.21 30.11 11.06
C SER A 191 -7.37 29.55 9.91
N LEU A 192 -6.53 28.55 10.18
CA LEU A 192 -5.74 27.85 9.17
C LEU A 192 -6.63 27.15 8.13
N LEU A 193 -7.65 26.42 8.59
CA LEU A 193 -8.62 25.78 7.71
C LEU A 193 -9.45 26.80 6.93
N THR A 194 -9.82 27.92 7.55
CA THR A 194 -10.58 28.99 6.89
C THR A 194 -9.76 29.67 5.79
N VAL A 195 -8.47 29.95 6.03
CA VAL A 195 -7.55 30.46 5.00
C VAL A 195 -7.36 29.44 3.90
N PHE A 196 -7.20 28.16 4.23
CA PHE A 196 -7.12 27.08 3.25
C PHE A 196 -8.39 27.00 2.38
N GLN A 197 -9.58 27.08 2.97
CA GLN A 197 -10.86 27.13 2.26
C GLN A 197 -10.92 28.33 1.28
N ILE A 198 -10.43 29.51 1.70
CA ILE A 198 -10.37 30.68 0.81
C ILE A 198 -9.42 30.42 -0.38
N LEU A 199 -8.30 29.74 -0.14
CA LEU A 199 -7.34 29.37 -1.20
C LEU A 199 -7.90 28.35 -2.19
N THR A 200 -8.76 27.42 -1.76
CA THR A 200 -9.42 26.48 -2.69
C THR A 200 -10.52 27.16 -3.52
N GLY A 201 -10.92 28.38 -3.14
CA GLY A 201 -12.01 29.11 -3.79
C GLY A 201 -13.39 28.57 -3.43
N GLU A 202 -13.50 27.74 -2.40
CA GLU A 202 -14.78 27.22 -1.92
C GLU A 202 -15.41 28.19 -0.92
N ASP A 203 -16.59 28.72 -1.25
CA ASP A 203 -17.40 29.55 -0.35
C ASP A 203 -16.63 30.74 0.30
N TRP A 204 -15.58 31.24 -0.38
CA TRP A 204 -14.74 32.34 0.11
C TRP A 204 -15.48 33.67 0.21
N ASN A 205 -16.51 33.84 -0.63
CA ASN A 205 -17.38 35.00 -0.64
C ASN A 205 -18.25 35.07 0.62
N SER A 206 -18.75 33.93 1.12
CA SER A 206 -19.49 33.82 2.37
C SER A 206 -18.64 34.24 3.56
N VAL A 207 -17.40 33.74 3.64
CA VAL A 207 -16.43 34.14 4.69
C VAL A 207 -16.10 35.64 4.60
N MET A 208 -15.98 36.18 3.39
CA MET A 208 -15.78 37.62 3.19
C MET A 208 -17.00 38.44 3.65
N TYR A 209 -18.21 38.00 3.33
CA TYR A 209 -19.44 38.67 3.76
C TYR A 209 -19.57 38.67 5.29
N ASP A 210 -19.24 37.56 5.94
CA ASP A 210 -19.19 37.48 7.40
C ASP A 210 -18.15 38.46 7.97
N GLY A 211 -16.98 38.56 7.33
CA GLY A 211 -15.95 39.55 7.68
C GLY A 211 -16.44 41.00 7.61
N ILE A 212 -17.20 41.35 6.57
CA ILE A 212 -17.78 42.69 6.39
C ILE A 212 -18.87 42.95 7.44
N MET A 213 -19.74 41.97 7.69
CA MET A 213 -20.81 42.06 8.68
C MET A 213 -20.28 42.21 10.11
N ALA A 214 -19.16 41.55 10.43
CA ALA A 214 -18.49 41.66 11.73
C ALA A 214 -17.97 43.09 12.05
N TYR A 215 -17.83 43.95 11.04
CA TYR A 215 -17.37 45.33 11.16
C TYR A 215 -18.48 46.37 10.97
N GLY A 216 -19.75 45.96 11.08
CA GLY A 216 -20.91 46.85 10.95
C GLY A 216 -21.50 46.93 9.54
N GLY A 217 -21.20 45.94 8.68
CA GLY A 217 -21.81 45.80 7.36
C GLY A 217 -21.13 46.59 6.25
N ALA A 218 -21.86 46.87 5.16
CA ALA A 218 -21.32 47.48 3.94
C ALA A 218 -20.93 48.98 4.07
N SER A 219 -20.94 49.53 5.30
CA SER A 219 -20.46 50.87 5.58
C SER A 219 -18.94 50.89 5.79
N PHE A 220 -18.33 52.05 5.63
CA PHE A 220 -16.96 52.28 6.09
C PHE A 220 -16.94 52.15 7.64
N PRO A 221 -16.08 51.32 8.26
CA PRO A 221 -14.84 50.69 7.77
C PRO A 221 -14.96 49.22 7.31
N GLY A 222 -16.12 48.58 7.43
CA GLY A 222 -16.33 47.17 7.09
C GLY A 222 -16.01 46.83 5.62
N MET A 223 -16.17 47.79 4.71
CA MET A 223 -15.75 47.60 3.31
C MET A 223 -14.23 47.44 3.15
N LEU A 224 -13.39 48.02 4.01
CA LEU A 224 -11.93 47.88 3.91
C LEU A 224 -11.46 46.45 4.19
N VAL A 225 -12.24 45.68 4.95
CA VAL A 225 -11.95 44.28 5.25
C VAL A 225 -11.94 43.41 3.99
N CYS A 226 -12.71 43.77 2.94
CA CYS A 226 -12.72 42.99 1.70
C CYS A 226 -11.34 42.95 1.02
N ILE A 227 -10.50 43.97 1.24
CA ILE A 227 -9.15 44.05 0.69
C ILE A 227 -8.28 42.89 1.19
N TYR A 228 -8.43 42.49 2.46
CA TYR A 228 -7.72 41.33 3.02
C TYR A 228 -8.06 40.05 2.24
N PHE A 229 -9.35 39.80 2.01
CA PHE A 229 -9.81 38.59 1.30
C PHE A 229 -9.41 38.60 -0.18
N ILE A 230 -9.47 39.76 -0.85
CA ILE A 230 -9.06 39.89 -2.26
C ILE A 230 -7.55 39.65 -2.41
N ILE A 231 -6.72 40.23 -1.54
CA ILE A 231 -5.27 40.02 -1.57
C ILE A 231 -4.94 38.56 -1.26
N LEU A 232 -5.57 37.98 -0.23
CA LEU A 232 -5.40 36.57 0.12
C LEU A 232 -5.75 35.66 -1.08
N PHE A 233 -6.87 35.93 -1.75
CA PHE A 233 -7.32 35.15 -2.89
C PHE A 233 -6.38 35.28 -4.10
N ILE A 234 -6.02 36.50 -4.49
CA ILE A 234 -5.17 36.75 -5.67
C ILE A 234 -3.74 36.26 -5.43
N CYS A 235 -3.10 36.71 -4.35
CA CYS A 235 -1.71 36.33 -4.05
C CYS A 235 -1.60 34.84 -3.71
N GLY A 236 -2.58 34.29 -2.99
CA GLY A 236 -2.63 32.87 -2.66
C GLY A 236 -2.75 31.97 -3.88
N ASN A 237 -3.69 32.27 -4.78
CA ASN A 237 -3.85 31.51 -6.03
C ASN A 237 -2.65 31.68 -6.96
N TYR A 238 -1.98 32.84 -6.96
CA TYR A 238 -0.74 33.02 -7.71
C TYR A 238 0.38 32.10 -7.20
N ILE A 239 0.54 31.97 -5.88
CA ILE A 239 1.50 31.05 -5.28
C ILE A 239 1.13 29.59 -5.61
N LEU A 240 -0.15 29.22 -5.53
CA LEU A 240 -0.63 27.88 -5.91
C LEU A 240 -0.33 27.56 -7.37
N LEU A 241 -0.56 28.52 -8.28
CA LEU A 241 -0.26 28.35 -9.69
C LEU A 241 1.24 28.15 -9.93
N ASN A 242 2.09 28.87 -9.20
CA ASN A 242 3.54 28.68 -9.29
C ASN A 242 3.99 27.32 -8.76
N VAL A 243 3.35 26.80 -7.71
CA VAL A 243 3.57 25.42 -7.23
C VAL A 243 3.15 24.41 -8.30
N PHE A 244 1.97 24.57 -8.90
CA PHE A 244 1.49 23.69 -9.96
C PHE A 244 2.41 23.71 -11.18
N LEU A 245 2.88 24.89 -11.60
CA LEU A 245 3.81 25.03 -12.71
C LEU A 245 5.14 24.33 -12.44
N ALA A 246 5.69 24.48 -11.22
CA ALA A 246 6.91 23.78 -10.83
C ALA A 246 6.72 22.26 -10.89
N ILE A 247 5.60 21.74 -10.37
CA ILE A 247 5.26 20.31 -10.47
C ILE A 247 5.14 19.87 -11.93
N ALA A 248 4.47 20.64 -12.78
CA ALA A 248 4.28 20.28 -14.19
C ALA A 248 5.59 20.24 -14.96
N VAL A 249 6.50 21.20 -14.70
CA VAL A 249 7.82 21.27 -15.34
C VAL A 249 8.71 20.10 -14.90
N ASP A 250 8.77 19.82 -13.60
CA ASP A 250 9.57 18.70 -13.06
C ASP A 250 9.07 17.35 -13.63
N ASN A 251 7.75 17.13 -13.66
CA ASN A 251 7.19 15.90 -14.21
C ASN A 251 7.44 15.76 -15.72
N LEU A 252 7.41 16.88 -16.47
CA LEU A 252 7.70 16.86 -17.90
C LEU A 252 9.17 16.53 -18.16
N ALA A 253 10.09 17.11 -17.38
CA ALA A 253 11.51 16.82 -17.46
C ALA A 253 11.83 15.35 -17.11
N ASP A 254 11.20 14.81 -16.07
CA ASP A 254 11.33 13.40 -15.69
C ASP A 254 10.84 12.46 -16.81
N ALA A 255 9.69 12.78 -17.43
CA ALA A 255 9.14 11.99 -18.53
C ALA A 255 10.06 11.98 -19.77
N GLU A 256 10.66 13.11 -20.12
CA GLU A 256 11.63 13.22 -21.23
C GLU A 256 12.92 12.41 -20.95
N SER A 257 13.40 12.41 -19.70
CA SER A 257 14.58 11.63 -19.30
C SER A 257 14.33 10.11 -19.36
N LEU A 258 13.15 9.65 -18.96
CA LEU A 258 12.78 8.23 -19.02
C LEU A 258 12.62 7.74 -20.46
N THR A 259 12.00 8.55 -21.33
CA THR A 259 11.83 8.17 -22.74
C THR A 259 13.14 8.15 -23.53
N SER A 260 14.09 9.05 -23.23
CA SER A 260 15.43 9.01 -23.82
C SER A 260 16.23 7.79 -23.36
N ALA A 261 16.23 7.48 -22.06
CA ALA A 261 16.90 6.28 -21.53
C ALA A 261 16.32 4.97 -22.10
N GLN A 262 15.00 4.87 -22.25
CA GLN A 262 14.36 3.70 -22.87
C GLN A 262 14.75 3.50 -24.33
N LYS A 263 14.84 4.60 -25.10
CA LYS A 263 15.32 4.55 -26.49
C LYS A 263 16.77 4.08 -26.57
N GLU A 264 17.65 4.59 -25.71
CA GLU A 264 19.05 4.19 -25.66
C GLU A 264 19.21 2.69 -25.33
N GLU A 265 18.43 2.17 -24.38
CA GLU A 265 18.43 0.73 -24.07
C GLU A 265 17.92 -0.13 -25.24
N GLU A 266 16.91 0.34 -25.97
CA GLU A 266 16.35 -0.37 -27.11
C GLU A 266 17.36 -0.43 -28.26
N GLU A 267 18.01 0.70 -28.57
CA GLU A 267 19.10 0.77 -29.54
C GLU A 267 20.29 -0.12 -29.15
N GLU A 268 20.64 -0.18 -27.86
CA GLU A 268 21.71 -1.07 -27.40
C GLU A 268 21.32 -2.56 -27.54
N LYS A 269 20.08 -2.92 -27.22
CA LYS A 269 19.55 -4.27 -27.42
C LYS A 269 19.54 -4.65 -28.90
N GLU A 270 19.21 -3.73 -29.79
CA GLU A 270 19.30 -3.96 -31.25
C GLU A 270 20.75 -4.14 -31.71
N ARG A 271 21.68 -3.29 -31.27
CA ARG A 271 23.12 -3.45 -31.57
C ARG A 271 23.65 -4.81 -31.12
N LYS A 272 23.26 -5.29 -29.93
CA LYS A 272 23.65 -6.62 -29.41
C LYS A 272 23.04 -7.79 -30.18
N LYS A 273 21.89 -7.61 -30.85
CA LYS A 273 21.28 -8.66 -31.69
C LYS A 273 21.96 -8.77 -33.07
N LEU A 274 22.60 -7.70 -33.53
CA LEU A 274 23.26 -7.60 -34.83
C LEU A 274 24.74 -8.05 -34.81
N ALA A 275 25.34 -8.17 -33.62
CA ALA A 275 26.71 -8.64 -33.39
C ALA A 275 26.74 -10.14 -33.06
#